data_AF-A0A660NKM3-F1
#
_entry.id   AF-A0A660NKM3-F1
#
_cell.length_a   1.000
_cell.length_b   1.000
_cell.length_c   1.000
_cell.angle_alpha   90.00
_cell.angle_beta   90.00
_cell.angle_gamma   90.00
#
_symmetry.space_group_name_H-M   'P 1'
#
loop_
_entity.id
_entity.type
_entity.pdbx_description
1 polymer ?
#
loop_
_entity_poly.entity_id
_entity_poly.type
_entity_poly.pdbx_seq_one_letter_code
_entity_poly.pdbx_strand_id
1 'polypeptide(L)'
;MPELPEVETTLRGIAPHIQGKKVADVVLRQTRLRWQINPNLAEILAGQEVLSCRRRAKYLIIGFETGTLLIHLGMSGSLRIFTCGDARIEHPDKHDHVDMVFADGTVLR
;
A
#
# COMPACT_ATOMS: atom_id res chain seq x y z
N MET A 1 -16.27 -6.69 -5.53
CA MET A 1 -16.02 -7.06 -4.12
C MET A 1 -14.94 -8.10 -4.13
N PRO A 2 -13.67 -7.74 -3.85
CA PRO A 2 -12.61 -8.72 -3.75
C PRO A 2 -12.93 -9.75 -2.65
N GLU A 3 -12.97 -11.02 -3.03
CA GLU A 3 -13.12 -12.13 -2.12
C GLU A 3 -11.73 -12.64 -1.69
N LEU A 4 -11.69 -13.74 -0.92
CA LEU A 4 -10.44 -14.30 -0.44
C LEU A 4 -9.44 -14.60 -1.58
N PRO A 5 -9.84 -15.19 -2.74
CA PRO A 5 -8.92 -15.46 -3.84
C PRO A 5 -8.30 -14.19 -4.44
N GLU A 6 -9.08 -13.12 -4.62
CA GLU A 6 -8.60 -11.85 -5.20
C GLU A 6 -7.66 -11.13 -4.23
N VAL A 7 -7.95 -11.17 -2.92
CA VAL A 7 -7.07 -10.59 -1.91
C VAL A 7 -5.76 -11.37 -1.83
N GLU A 8 -5.80 -12.70 -1.92
CA GLU A 8 -4.60 -13.54 -1.99
C GLU A 8 -3.79 -13.28 -3.27
N THR A 9 -4.46 -13.09 -4.41
CA THR A 9 -3.82 -12.74 -5.69
C THR A 9 -3.14 -11.37 -5.59
N THR A 10 -3.83 -10.39 -5.00
CA THR A 10 -3.27 -9.06 -4.72
C THR A 10 -2.03 -9.16 -3.83
N LEU A 11 -2.08 -9.95 -2.74
CA LEU A 11 -0.95 -10.17 -1.85
C LEU A 11 0.27 -10.69 -2.62
N ARG A 12 0.08 -11.75 -3.42
CA ARG A 12 1.14 -12.37 -4.22
C ARG A 12 1.68 -11.44 -5.30
N GLY A 13 0.84 -10.55 -5.81
CA GLY A 13 1.21 -9.53 -6.79
C GLY A 13 2.04 -8.39 -6.21
N ILE A 14 1.81 -7.98 -4.96
CA ILE A 14 2.53 -6.85 -4.35
C ILE A 14 3.75 -7.28 -3.54
N ALA A 15 3.69 -8.41 -2.81
CA ALA A 15 4.71 -8.79 -1.84
C ALA A 15 6.14 -8.86 -2.40
N PRO A 16 6.38 -9.46 -3.60
CA PRO A 16 7.72 -9.51 -4.19
C PRO A 16 8.31 -8.12 -4.52
N HIS A 17 7.47 -7.10 -4.64
CA HIS A 17 7.86 -5.77 -5.06
C HIS A 17 8.05 -4.79 -3.89
N ILE A 18 7.61 -5.14 -2.68
CA ILE A 18 7.64 -4.22 -1.53
C ILE A 18 8.36 -4.81 -0.31
N GLN A 19 8.39 -6.14 -0.16
CA GLN A 19 9.02 -6.76 1.00
C GLN A 19 10.55 -6.57 0.97
N GLY A 20 11.13 -6.21 2.11
CA GLY A 20 12.54 -5.84 2.26
C GLY A 20 12.87 -4.42 1.78
N LYS A 21 11.88 -3.64 1.31
CA LYS A 21 12.10 -2.26 0.87
C LYS A 21 11.76 -1.27 1.97
N LYS A 22 12.51 -0.18 1.99
CA LYS A 22 12.25 0.97 2.88
C LYS A 22 11.26 1.92 2.24
N VAL A 23 10.26 2.33 3.02
CA VAL A 23 9.33 3.39 2.64
C VAL A 23 10.08 4.72 2.70
N ALA A 24 10.04 5.48 1.62
CA ALA A 24 10.56 6.83 1.54
C ALA A 24 9.50 7.85 1.98
N ASP A 25 8.26 7.68 1.50
CA ASP A 25 7.16 8.60 1.78
C ASP A 25 5.79 7.92 1.61
N VAL A 26 4.73 8.53 2.13
CA VAL A 26 3.33 8.14 1.91
C VAL A 26 2.53 9.36 1.49
N VAL A 27 1.97 9.32 0.28
CA VAL A 27 1.14 10.40 -0.26
C VAL A 27 -0.33 10.08 0.01
N LEU A 28 -1.01 10.93 0.78
CA LEU A 28 -2.44 10.80 1.08
C LEU A 28 -3.25 11.85 0.31
N ARG A 29 -4.00 11.43 -0.71
CA ARG A 29 -4.88 12.32 -1.50
C ARG A 29 -6.31 12.34 -0.97
N GLN A 30 -6.77 11.25 -0.36
CA GLN A 30 -8.07 11.15 0.30
C GLN A 30 -7.97 10.28 1.55
N THR A 31 -8.26 10.86 2.71
CA THR A 31 -8.16 10.19 4.01
C THR A 31 -9.49 9.67 4.54
N ARG A 32 -10.62 10.14 4.01
CA ARG A 32 -11.98 9.75 4.43
C ARG A 32 -12.45 8.50 3.67
N LEU A 33 -11.88 7.35 4.03
CA LEU A 33 -12.38 6.04 3.60
C LEU A 33 -13.45 5.53 4.58
N ARG A 34 -13.71 4.21 4.61
CA ARG A 34 -14.63 3.60 5.57
C ARG A 34 -14.26 3.93 7.02
N TRP A 35 -12.96 3.94 7.29
CA TRP A 35 -12.38 4.55 8.48
C TRP A 35 -11.41 5.64 8.02
N GLN A 36 -11.26 6.69 8.82
CA GLN A 36 -10.30 7.74 8.53
C GLN A 36 -8.88 7.18 8.60
N ILE A 37 -8.07 7.49 7.60
CA ILE A 37 -6.64 7.24 7.61
C ILE A 37 -6.00 8.20 8.62
N ASN A 38 -5.05 7.69 9.42
CA ASN A 38 -4.28 8.53 10.35
C ASN A 38 -3.51 9.60 9.55
N PRO A 39 -3.68 10.90 9.84
CA PRO A 39 -2.99 11.96 9.11
C PRO A 39 -1.46 11.88 9.21
N ASN A 40 -0.94 11.28 10.29
CA ASN A 40 0.49 11.14 10.52
C ASN A 40 1.07 9.84 9.93
N LEU A 41 0.31 9.12 9.08
CA LEU A 41 0.76 7.84 8.53
C LEU A 41 2.07 7.96 7.75
N ALA A 42 2.27 9.07 7.04
CA ALA A 42 3.51 9.35 6.31
C ALA A 42 4.72 9.43 7.25
N GLU A 43 4.61 10.21 8.33
CA GLU A 43 5.65 10.34 9.35
C GLU A 43 5.93 9.01 10.06
N ILE A 44 4.87 8.24 10.34
CA ILE A 44 5.00 6.94 10.99
C ILE A 44 5.78 5.99 10.08
N LEU A 45 5.44 5.89 8.79
CA LEU A 45 6.02 4.87 7.91
C LEU A 45 7.34 5.29 7.24
N ALA A 46 7.63 6.59 7.12
CA ALA A 46 8.86 7.06 6.51
C ALA A 46 10.11 6.44 7.17
N GLY A 47 11.01 5.90 6.34
CA GLY A 47 12.23 5.21 6.77
C GLY A 47 12.04 3.77 7.25
N GLN A 48 10.80 3.29 7.44
CA GLN A 48 10.56 1.93 7.89
C GLN A 48 10.69 0.91 6.76
N GLU A 49 11.15 -0.29 7.11
CA GLU A 49 11.29 -1.42 6.19
C GLU A 49 10.08 -2.36 6.29
N VAL A 50 9.57 -2.78 5.14
CA VAL A 50 8.52 -3.80 5.09
C VAL A 50 9.12 -5.18 5.38
N LEU A 51 8.86 -5.71 6.57
CA LEU A 51 9.41 -6.98 7.04
C LEU A 51 8.59 -8.19 6.56
N SER A 52 7.28 -8.04 6.41
CA SER A 52 6.43 -9.13 5.94
C SER A 52 5.14 -8.64 5.29
N CYS A 53 4.67 -9.39 4.29
CA CYS A 53 3.36 -9.19 3.70
C CYS A 53 2.52 -10.46 3.92
N ARG A 54 1.35 -10.33 4.55
CA ARG A 54 0.47 -11.47 4.88
C ARG A 54 -0.97 -11.11 4.57
N ARG A 55 -1.86 -12.11 4.62
CA ARG A 55 -3.30 -11.92 4.55
C ARG A 55 -3.99 -12.63 5.70
N ARG A 56 -5.01 -11.99 6.27
CA ARG A 56 -5.97 -12.63 7.18
C ARG A 56 -7.38 -12.26 6.74
N ALA A 57 -8.21 -13.26 6.44
CA ALA A 57 -9.51 -13.03 5.81
C ALA A 57 -9.36 -12.12 4.58
N LYS A 58 -10.09 -10.99 4.53
CA LYS A 58 -10.05 -10.01 3.43
C LYS A 58 -9.13 -8.81 3.72
N TYR A 59 -8.26 -8.92 4.72
CA TYR A 59 -7.27 -7.89 5.05
C TYR A 59 -5.89 -8.30 4.55
N LEU A 60 -5.22 -7.37 3.88
CA LEU A 60 -3.77 -7.40 3.67
C LEU A 60 -3.09 -6.81 4.89
N ILE A 61 -1.98 -7.41 5.29
CA ILE A 61 -1.26 -7.11 6.52
C ILE A 61 0.20 -6.88 6.15
N ILE A 62 0.64 -5.63 6.24
CA ILE A 62 2.03 -5.23 5.98
C ILE A 62 2.71 -4.98 7.33
N GLY A 63 3.67 -5.83 7.67
CA GLY A 63 4.40 -5.77 8.94
C GLY A 63 5.67 -4.94 8.84
N PHE A 64 5.88 -4.10 9.84
CA PHE A 64 7.07 -3.29 10.07
C PHE A 64 7.59 -3.54 11.48
N GLU A 65 8.79 -3.07 11.82
CA GLU A 65 9.35 -3.23 13.17
C GLU A 65 8.48 -2.54 14.23
N THR A 66 7.93 -1.37 13.90
CA THR A 66 7.14 -0.56 14.83
C THR A 66 5.68 -0.98 14.94
N GLY A 67 5.21 -1.88 14.10
CA GLY A 67 3.79 -2.24 14.05
C GLY A 67 3.34 -2.84 12.72
N THR A 68 2.07 -2.64 12.40
CA THR A 68 1.45 -3.30 11.24
C THR A 68 0.41 -2.40 10.58
N LEU A 69 0.47 -2.30 9.25
CA LEU A 69 -0.54 -1.65 8.44
C LEU A 69 -1.57 -2.67 7.95
N LEU A 70 -2.84 -2.42 8.27
CA LEU A 70 -3.96 -3.21 7.79
C LEU A 70 -4.63 -2.51 6.60
N ILE A 71 -4.76 -3.21 5.48
CA ILE A 71 -5.41 -2.70 4.27
C ILE A 71 -6.61 -3.59 3.93
N HIS A 72 -7.78 -2.99 3.76
CA HIS A 72 -9.00 -3.67 3.34
C HIS A 72 -9.54 -3.02 2.06
N LEU A 73 -9.68 -3.82 1.00
CA LEU A 73 -10.05 -3.31 -0.33
C LEU A 73 -11.54 -2.95 -0.46
N GLY A 74 -12.38 -3.36 0.48
CA GLY A 74 -13.81 -3.04 0.44
C GLY A 74 -14.49 -3.70 -0.76
N MET A 75 -15.27 -2.93 -1.52
CA MET A 75 -15.97 -3.46 -2.69
C MET A 75 -15.21 -3.24 -4.00
N SER A 76 -14.46 -2.14 -4.13
CA SER A 76 -13.84 -1.68 -5.37
C SER A 76 -12.38 -1.26 -5.24
N GLY A 77 -11.79 -1.37 -4.05
CA GLY A 77 -10.37 -1.08 -3.85
C GLY A 77 -9.48 -2.05 -4.61
N SER A 78 -8.33 -1.56 -5.02
CA SER A 78 -7.29 -2.32 -5.70
C SER A 78 -5.93 -1.81 -5.24
N LEU A 79 -4.89 -2.62 -5.41
CA LEU A 79 -3.51 -2.22 -5.21
C LEU A 79 -2.71 -2.57 -6.46
N ARG A 80 -1.84 -1.65 -6.87
CA ARG A 80 -1.00 -1.76 -8.06
C ARG A 80 0.42 -1.37 -7.71
N ILE A 81 1.37 -2.01 -8.39
CA ILE A 81 2.79 -1.67 -8.33
C ILE A 81 3.16 -0.87 -9.57
N PHE A 82 3.86 0.24 -9.36
CA PHE A 82 4.52 1.02 -10.39
C PHE A 82 6.02 1.01 -10.13
N THR A 83 6.81 0.84 -11.18
CA THR A 83 8.28 0.85 -11.09
C THR A 83 8.82 2.24 -11.37
N CYS A 84 10.05 2.52 -10.91
CA CYS A 84 10.74 3.77 -11.21
C CYS A 84 10.72 4.06 -12.73
N GLY A 85 10.38 5.31 -13.10
CA GLY A 85 10.26 5.76 -14.48
C GLY A 85 8.90 5.49 -15.15
N ASP A 86 7.94 4.89 -14.45
CA ASP A 86 6.58 4.75 -14.96
C ASP A 86 5.83 6.08 -14.94
N ALA A 87 5.51 6.62 -16.12
CA ALA A 87 4.84 7.92 -16.25
C ALA A 87 3.49 8.00 -15.51
N ARG A 88 2.84 6.86 -15.22
CA ARG A 88 1.57 6.80 -14.48
C ARG A 88 1.73 7.18 -13.00
N ILE A 89 2.95 7.17 -12.47
CA ILE A 89 3.23 7.64 -11.10
C ILE A 89 2.87 9.13 -10.98
N GLU A 90 3.24 9.94 -11.96
CA GLU A 90 3.02 11.39 -11.97
C GLU A 90 1.57 11.80 -12.28
N HIS A 91 0.77 10.87 -12.80
CA HIS A 91 -0.59 11.13 -13.28
C HIS A 91 -1.63 10.29 -12.50
N PRO A 92 -1.83 10.52 -11.19
CA PRO A 92 -2.84 9.80 -10.41
C PRO A 92 -4.26 10.19 -10.81
N ASP A 93 -5.14 9.20 -10.89
CA ASP A 93 -6.57 9.40 -11.15
C ASP A 93 -7.32 9.85 -9.89
N LYS A 94 -8.57 10.32 -10.08
CA LYS A 94 -9.47 10.75 -8.98
C LYS A 94 -9.62 9.70 -7.85
N HIS A 95 -9.51 8.42 -8.19
CA HIS A 95 -9.69 7.30 -7.27
C HIS A 95 -8.38 6.72 -6.71
N ASP A 96 -7.23 7.32 -7.03
CA ASP A 96 -5.92 6.95 -6.53
C ASP A 96 -5.63 7.65 -5.19
N HIS A 97 -6.18 7.10 -4.11
CA HIS A 97 -6.26 7.79 -2.83
C HIS A 97 -4.97 7.81 -2.01
N VAL A 98 -4.13 6.79 -2.14
CA VAL A 98 -2.92 6.60 -1.33
C VAL A 98 -1.80 6.07 -2.20
N ASP A 99 -0.60 6.64 -2.06
CA ASP A 99 0.63 6.03 -2.57
C ASP A 99 1.58 5.77 -1.41
N MET A 100 2.23 4.62 -1.41
CA MET A 100 3.40 4.33 -0.59
C MET A 100 4.61 4.27 -1.51
N VAL A 101 5.49 5.26 -1.37
CA VAL A 101 6.69 5.44 -2.18
C VAL A 101 7.85 4.77 -1.47
N PHE A 102 8.57 3.90 -2.17
CA PHE A 102 9.74 3.19 -1.65
C PHE A 102 11.04 3.87 -2.09
N ALA A 103 12.11 3.63 -1.34
CA ALA A 103 13.42 4.25 -1.55
C ALA A 103 14.05 3.96 -2.92
N ASP A 104 13.64 2.88 -3.59
CA ASP A 104 14.11 2.52 -4.94
C ASP A 104 13.23 3.11 -6.06
N GLY A 105 12.26 3.97 -5.72
CA GLY A 105 11.31 4.57 -6.65
C GLY A 105 10.13 3.67 -7.00
N THR A 106 10.00 2.48 -6.41
CA THR A 106 8.78 1.68 -6.52
C THR A 106 7.63 2.42 -5.82
N VAL A 107 6.44 2.38 -6.41
CA VAL A 107 5.22 2.94 -5.79
C VAL A 107 4.17 1.85 -5.68
N LEU A 108 3.66 1.64 -4.47
CA LEU A 108 2.43 0.89 -4.23
C LEU A 108 1.28 1.89 -4.13
N ARG A 109 0.27 1.73 -4.98
CA ARG A 109 -0.91 2.61 -5.05
C ARG A 109 -2.19 1.79 -5.03
#